data_AF-A0AAV8WVE5-F1
#
_entry.id   AF-A0AAV8WVE5-F1
#
_cell.length_a   1.000
_cell.length_b   1.000
_cell.length_c   1.000
_cell.angle_alpha   90.00
_cell.angle_beta   90.00
_cell.angle_gamma   90.00
#
_symmetry.space_group_name_H-M   'P 1'
#
loop_
_entity.id
_entity.type
_entity.pdbx_description
1 polymer ?
#
loop_
_entity_poly.entity_id
_entity_poly.type
_entity_poly.pdbx_seq_one_letter_code
_entity_poly.pdbx_strand_id
1 'polypeptide(L)'
;MVAFQRKYDAACVILLSDNQVSCDTTDYDSFPIIVSYPPRSPPQLEMILKMISETANELLNVDKIIYKFSSQEQCTYILTTVEPNIYLVILFENKKSEKDSFY
;
A
#
# COMPACT_ATOMS: atom_id res chain seq x y z
N MET A 1 6.43 3.82 11.70
CA MET A 1 5.02 3.78 11.26
C MET A 1 4.08 4.58 12.16
N VAL A 2 4.01 4.31 13.48
CA VAL A 2 3.10 5.04 14.41
C VAL A 2 3.27 6.56 14.37
N ALA A 3 4.51 7.06 14.47
CA ALA A 3 4.79 8.49 14.45
C ALA A 3 4.39 9.14 13.11
N PHE A 4 4.64 8.45 11.99
CA PHE A 4 4.24 8.93 10.66
C PHE A 4 2.72 8.99 10.52
N GLN A 5 2.03 7.91 10.91
CA GLN A 5 0.57 7.84 10.86
C GLN A 5 -0.06 9.00 11.62
N ARG A 6 0.41 9.27 12.84
CA ARG A 6 -0.06 10.40 13.66
C ARG A 6 0.32 11.77 13.10
N LYS A 7 1.53 11.91 12.54
CA LYS A 7 2.02 13.19 12.01
C LYS A 7 1.25 13.61 10.76
N TYR A 8 0.94 12.67 9.88
CA TYR A 8 0.38 12.95 8.55
C TYR A 8 -1.10 12.59 8.40
N ASP A 9 -1.71 12.09 9.47
CA ASP A 9 -3.10 11.62 9.51
C ASP A 9 -3.38 10.56 8.44
N ALA A 10 -2.46 9.59 8.32
CA ALA A 10 -2.65 8.44 7.45
C ALA A 10 -3.69 7.50 8.08
N ALA A 11 -4.57 6.94 7.27
CA ALA A 11 -5.54 5.95 7.74
C ALA A 11 -4.87 4.60 7.98
N CYS A 12 -3.91 4.23 7.11
CA CYS A 12 -3.14 3.00 7.25
C CYS A 12 -1.76 3.12 6.61
N VAL A 13 -0.78 2.42 7.16
CA VAL A 13 0.54 2.19 6.57
C VAL A 13 0.81 0.70 6.59
N ILE A 14 1.12 0.11 5.44
CA ILE A 14 1.19 -1.34 5.28
C ILE A 14 2.42 -1.71 4.47
N LEU A 15 3.09 -2.77 4.91
CA LEU A 15 4.12 -3.46 4.16
C LEU A 15 3.58 -4.83 3.75
N LEU A 16 3.58 -5.09 2.45
CA LEU A 16 3.06 -6.29 1.80
C LEU A 16 4.20 -6.97 1.06
N SER A 17 4.12 -8.28 0.87
CA SER A 17 4.98 -8.95 -0.10
C SER A 17 4.15 -9.71 -1.14
N ASP A 18 4.62 -9.77 -2.38
CA ASP A 18 4.05 -10.69 -3.40
C ASP A 18 4.47 -12.15 -3.17
N ASN A 19 5.02 -12.47 -1.99
CA ASN A 19 5.70 -13.72 -1.71
C ASN A 19 4.80 -14.92 -2.07
N GLN A 20 5.09 -15.53 -3.22
CA GLN A 20 4.67 -16.87 -3.60
C GLN A 20 5.30 -17.96 -2.70
N VAL A 21 5.83 -17.59 -1.52
CA VAL A 21 6.26 -18.54 -0.49
C VAL A 21 5.00 -19.04 0.20
N SER A 22 4.46 -20.08 -0.43
CA SER A 22 3.54 -21.06 0.11
C SER A 22 3.84 -21.35 1.58
N CYS A 23 3.02 -20.80 2.48
CA CYS A 23 2.85 -21.34 3.81
C CYS A 23 1.46 -21.95 3.86
N ASP A 24 1.28 -23.14 3.25
CA ASP A 24 0.12 -24.04 3.37
C ASP A 24 -1.26 -23.38 3.61
N THR A 25 -1.55 -22.30 2.92
CA THR A 25 -2.87 -21.68 2.85
C THR A 25 -3.19 -21.51 1.39
N THR A 26 -4.30 -22.11 0.97
CA THR A 26 -4.78 -22.29 -0.41
C THR A 26 -5.11 -21.00 -1.19
N ASP A 27 -4.64 -19.85 -0.72
CA ASP A 27 -4.96 -18.53 -1.25
C ASP A 27 -3.69 -17.88 -1.85
N TYR A 28 -3.28 -18.40 -3.01
CA TYR A 28 -2.17 -17.86 -3.82
C TYR A 28 -2.42 -16.44 -4.37
N ASP A 29 -3.61 -15.87 -4.14
CA ASP A 29 -3.99 -14.49 -4.51
C ASP A 29 -3.81 -13.47 -3.37
N SER A 30 -3.31 -13.89 -2.20
CA SER A 30 -3.17 -13.01 -1.04
C SER A 30 -1.71 -12.57 -0.84
N PHE A 31 -1.42 -11.29 -1.07
CA PHE A 31 -0.12 -10.71 -0.71
C PHE A 31 -0.02 -10.67 0.83
N PRO A 32 0.87 -11.45 1.47
CA PRO A 32 0.99 -11.43 2.92
C PRO A 32 1.32 -10.03 3.45
N ILE A 33 0.54 -9.58 4.43
CA ILE A 33 0.84 -8.37 5.19
C ILE A 33 1.98 -8.69 6.16
N ILE A 34 3.17 -8.16 5.88
CA ILE A 34 4.33 -8.26 6.77
C ILE A 34 4.11 -7.37 8.00
N VAL A 35 3.67 -6.13 7.76
CA VAL A 35 3.42 -5.14 8.81
C VAL A 35 2.21 -4.30 8.43
N SER A 36 1.30 -4.05 9.37
CA SER A 36 0.24 -3.05 9.22
C SER A 36 0.19 -2.15 10.44
N TYR A 37 -0.08 -0.87 10.20
CA TYR A 37 -0.44 0.06 11.26
C TYR A 37 -1.63 0.93 10.82
N PRO A 38 -2.75 0.95 11.57
CA PRO A 38 -3.02 0.18 12.81
C PRO A 38 -2.89 -1.34 12.63
N PRO A 39 -2.66 -2.14 13.72
CA PRO A 39 -2.37 -3.58 13.63
C PRO A 39 -3.62 -4.40 13.30
N ARG A 40 -4.18 -4.16 12.12
CA ARG A 40 -5.36 -4.82 11.54
C ARG A 40 -5.28 -4.71 10.02
N SER A 41 -5.88 -5.68 9.34
CA SER A 41 -6.07 -5.56 7.89
C SER A 41 -6.99 -4.37 7.58
N PRO A 42 -6.65 -3.49 6.62
CA PRO A 42 -7.55 -2.42 6.21
C PRO A 42 -8.77 -3.01 5.48
N PRO A 43 -9.95 -2.39 5.58
CA PRO A 43 -11.09 -2.79 4.74
C PRO A 43 -10.82 -2.58 3.24
N GLN A 44 -9.89 -1.69 2.88
CA GLN A 44 -9.49 -1.40 1.49
C GLN A 44 -8.48 -2.39 0.91
N LEU A 45 -8.20 -3.52 1.56
CA LEU A 45 -7.16 -4.45 1.12
C LEU A 45 -7.33 -4.90 -0.33
N GLU A 46 -8.54 -5.25 -0.76
CA GLU A 46 -8.81 -5.68 -2.14
C GLU A 46 -8.49 -4.58 -3.16
N MET A 47 -8.82 -3.32 -2.87
CA MET A 47 -8.47 -2.18 -3.71
C MET A 47 -6.95 -1.99 -3.78
N ILE A 48 -6.25 -2.15 -2.65
CA ILE A 48 -4.79 -2.06 -2.58
C ILE A 48 -4.15 -3.13 -3.47
N LEU A 49 -4.57 -4.39 -3.35
CA LEU A 49 -4.06 -5.49 -4.16
C LEU A 49 -4.32 -5.25 -5.65
N LYS A 50 -5.52 -4.82 -6.00
CA LYS A 50 -5.86 -4.46 -7.38
C LYS A 50 -4.94 -3.37 -7.93
N MET A 51 -4.67 -2.33 -7.14
CA MET A 51 -3.80 -1.22 -7.57
C MET A 51 -2.34 -1.65 -7.72
N ILE A 52 -1.84 -2.53 -6.85
CA ILE A 52 -0.50 -3.13 -7.01
C ILE A 52 -0.44 -3.91 -8.33
N SER A 53 -1.42 -4.76 -8.60
CA SER A 53 -1.49 -5.55 -9.84
C SER A 53 -1.58 -4.66 -11.10
N GLU A 54 -2.42 -3.62 -11.08
CA GLU A 54 -2.58 -2.67 -12.19
C GLU A 54 -1.31 -1.84 -12.44
N THR A 55 -0.50 -1.61 -11.40
CA THR A 55 0.71 -0.79 -11.47
C THR A 55 2.01 -1.59 -11.36
N ALA A 56 1.94 -2.92 -11.46
CA ALA A 56 3.06 -3.83 -11.24
C ALA A 56 4.29 -3.48 -12.10
N ASN A 57 4.08 -3.18 -13.39
CA ASN A 57 5.16 -2.79 -14.30
C ASN A 57 5.85 -1.48 -13.89
N GLU A 58 5.12 -0.55 -13.29
CA GLU A 58 5.68 0.70 -12.78
C GLU A 58 6.48 0.46 -11.50
N LEU A 59 5.95 -0.41 -10.63
CA LEU A 59 6.55 -0.84 -9.36
C LEU A 59 7.81 -1.69 -9.53
N LEU A 60 8.12 -2.19 -10.73
CA LEU A 60 9.42 -2.82 -11.03
C LEU A 60 10.61 -1.86 -10.84
N ASN A 61 10.37 -0.54 -10.91
CA ASN A 61 11.40 0.47 -10.64
C ASN A 61 11.41 0.79 -9.14
N VAL A 62 12.43 0.33 -8.43
CA VAL A 62 12.54 0.33 -6.95
C VAL A 62 12.49 1.74 -6.31
N ASP A 63 12.61 2.83 -7.08
CA ASP A 63 12.49 4.21 -6.57
C ASP A 63 11.22 4.93 -7.03
N LYS A 64 10.31 4.24 -7.73
CA LYS A 64 9.09 4.85 -8.24
C LYS A 64 8.04 4.93 -7.13
N ILE A 65 7.51 6.12 -6.94
CA ILE A 65 6.36 6.38 -6.06
C ILE A 65 5.14 6.62 -6.94
N ILE A 66 4.05 5.91 -6.65
CA ILE A 66 2.81 5.97 -7.41
C ILE A 66 1.72 6.56 -6.52
N TYR A 67 1.04 7.59 -7.03
CA TYR A 67 -0.09 8.24 -6.36
C TYR A 67 -1.37 7.91 -7.11
N LYS A 68 -2.35 7.35 -6.40
CA LYS A 68 -3.67 7.02 -6.96
C LYS A 68 -4.77 7.49 -6.03
N PHE A 69 -5.73 8.24 -6.58
CA PHE A 69 -6.93 8.62 -5.87
C PHE A 69 -8.11 7.78 -6.36
N SER A 70 -8.80 7.09 -5.45
CA SER A 70 -10.04 6.37 -5.72
C SER A 70 -11.22 7.30 -5.46
N SER A 71 -11.90 7.75 -6.53
CA SER A 71 -13.13 8.53 -6.38
C SER A 71 -14.28 7.72 -5.76
N GLN A 72 -14.24 6.39 -5.87
CA GLN A 72 -15.25 5.50 -5.29
C GLN A 72 -15.16 5.47 -3.76
N GLU A 73 -13.94 5.36 -3.23
CA GLU A 73 -13.69 5.27 -1.78
C GLU A 73 -13.30 6.62 -1.15
N GLN A 74 -13.14 7.67 -1.97
CA GLN A 74 -12.61 8.98 -1.56
C GLN A 74 -11.25 8.87 -0.85
N CYS A 75 -10.45 7.87 -1.22
CA CYS A 75 -9.17 7.56 -0.59
C CYS A 75 -7.99 7.81 -1.53
N THR A 76 -6.86 8.21 -0.96
CA THR A 76 -5.59 8.30 -1.68
C THR A 76 -4.66 7.17 -1.25
N TYR A 77 -4.07 6.53 -2.25
CA TYR A 77 -3.13 5.43 -2.13
C TYR A 77 -1.78 5.91 -2.65
N ILE A 78 -0.76 5.76 -1.82
CA ILE A 78 0.64 5.95 -2.20
C ILE A 78 1.29 4.57 -2.16
N LEU A 79 1.85 4.15 -3.30
CA LEU A 79 2.49 2.84 -3.45
C LEU A 79 3.95 3.03 -3.86
N THR A 80 4.83 2.23 -3.27
CA THR A 80 6.23 2.17 -3.69
C THR A 80 6.82 0.79 -3.37
N THR A 81 7.82 0.39 -4.12
CA THR A 81 8.57 -0.86 -3.91
C THR A 81 9.74 -0.55 -2.99
N VAL A 82 9.87 -1.25 -1.86
CA VAL A 82 11.00 -1.04 -0.95
C VAL A 82 12.14 -2.02 -1.20
N GLU A 83 11.79 -3.22 -1.65
CA GLU A 83 12.67 -4.31 -2.07
C GLU A 83 11.94 -5.03 -3.20
N PRO A 84 12.65 -5.80 -4.06
CA PRO A 84 11.97 -6.73 -4.96
C PRO A 84 10.92 -7.49 -4.16
N ASN A 85 9.70 -7.58 -4.69
CA ASN A 85 8.64 -8.37 -4.09
C ASN A 85 8.08 -7.82 -2.76
N ILE A 86 8.48 -6.63 -2.31
CA ILE A 86 7.98 -5.98 -1.09
C ILE A 86 7.49 -4.56 -1.40
N TYR A 87 6.23 -4.30 -1.06
CA TYR A 87 5.55 -3.04 -1.36
C TYR A 87 5.17 -2.31 -0.07
N LEU A 88 5.44 -1.01 -0.04
CA LEU A 88 4.93 -0.08 0.96
C LEU A 88 3.69 0.62 0.39
N VAL A 89 2.60 0.57 1.16
CA VAL A 89 1.35 1.24 0.84
C VAL A 89 0.96 2.18 1.98
N ILE A 90 0.65 3.42 1.63
CA ILE A 90 0.11 4.43 2.54
C ILE A 90 -1.28 4.82 2.07
N LEU A 91 -2.25 4.70 2.96
CA LEU A 91 -3.65 5.05 2.72
C LEU A 91 -4.00 6.34 3.45
N PHE A 92 -4.70 7.24 2.76
CA PHE A 92 -5.36 8.40 3.36
C PHE A 92 -6.85 8.37 3.03
N GLU A 93 -7.71 8.60 4.02
CA GLU A 93 -9.17 8.75 3.86
C GLU A 93 -9.56 10.18 3.39
N ASN A 94 -8.68 10.80 2.62
CA ASN A 94 -8.90 12.09 1.99
C ASN A 94 -8.12 12.19 0.68
N LYS A 95 -8.44 13.20 -0.11
CA LYS A 95 -7.71 13.52 -1.33
C LYS A 95 -6.37 14.17 -0.98
N LYS A 96 -5.28 13.49 -1.29
CA LYS A 96 -3.90 14.02 -1.24
C LYS A 96 -3.36 14.08 -2.66
N SER A 97 -2.54 15.08 -2.95
CA SER A 97 -1.91 15.26 -4.25
C SER A 97 -0.41 15.06 -4.14
N GLU A 98 0.25 14.74 -5.26
CA GLU A 98 1.73 14.62 -5.33
C GLU A 98 2.45 15.92 -4.90
N LYS A 99 1.74 17.07 -4.95
CA LYS A 99 2.22 18.38 -4.51
C LYS A 99 2.14 18.60 -3.00
N ASP A 100 1.48 17.72 -2.25
CA ASP A 100 1.54 17.71 -0.80
C ASP A 100 2.89 17.10 -0.38
N SER A 101 3.98 17.85 -0.61
CA SER A 101 5.31 17.42 -0.20
C SER A 101 5.36 17.29 1.32
N PHE A 102 5.51 16.05 1.80
CA PHE A 102 5.59 15.71 3.22
C PHE A 102 6.99 16.01 3.78
N TYR A 103 7.40 17.29 3.82
CA TYR A 103 8.60 17.72 4.56
C TYR A 103 8.35 17.80 6.08
#